data_AF-A0A438HDA6-F1
#
_entry.id   AF-A0A438HDA6-F1
#
_cell.length_a   1.000
_cell.length_b   1.000
_cell.length_c   1.000
_cell.angle_alpha   90.00
_cell.angle_beta   90.00
_cell.angle_gamma   90.00
#
_symmetry.space_group_name_H-M   'P 1'
#
loop_
_entity.id
_entity.type
_entity.pdbx_description
1 polymer ?
#
loop_
_entity_poly.entity_id
_entity_poly.type
_entity_poly.pdbx_seq_one_letter_code
_entity_poly.pdbx_strand_id
1 'polypeptide(L)'
;MALKVDCTAHSLLYDVLLNSIRPLMLQTDTWCSSGSVIADGTLIQTGGYNDGERVARTFTPCNDDQCDWKELPVYLSVRRWYASNQILPDGRIIVVGGRNAFSYEFFPKNTLNSTSQPNYYLNFLKDTRDPKEENNLYPFLHLLPDGNLFIFANKRSISFDYTQNRVVKEFPVIPGEDSRSYPSTGSSVMLPLRLTSGNQSQSPEVEILVCGGAPKGSYSKAERGTYISASKTCGRIKVTDPNPKWVMEQMPMPRVMSDMIILPTGDVLLINGASNGTAGWEDGRNPVLNPVLYRSYASDPSQRFWVLNPSRTPRMYHSGAVLVPDGRVIVGGSNPHRVYNFTAYPYPTELGLEAFSPPYLAPRYSYLRPSILSIETPQNVLLYRDPSPFR
;
A
#
# COMPACT_ATOMS: atom_id res chain seq x y z
N MET A 1 -12.06 23.44 6.81
CA MET A 1 -11.51 23.64 8.16
C MET A 1 -12.25 22.65 9.03
N ALA A 2 -11.55 21.65 9.57
CA ALA A 2 -12.08 20.69 10.50
C ALA A 2 -12.60 21.42 11.75
N LEU A 3 -13.61 20.85 12.41
CA LEU A 3 -14.13 21.41 13.65
C LEU A 3 -13.05 21.30 14.72
N LYS A 4 -12.73 22.41 15.40
CA LYS A 4 -11.76 22.41 16.51
C LYS A 4 -12.21 21.55 17.70
N VAL A 5 -13.52 21.30 17.80
CA VAL A 5 -14.13 20.33 18.71
C VAL A 5 -15.05 19.47 17.86
N ASP A 6 -14.59 18.27 17.57
CA ASP A 6 -15.35 17.23 16.86
C ASP A 6 -15.54 16.06 17.83
N CYS A 7 -16.79 15.71 18.13
CA CYS A 7 -17.11 14.60 19.03
C CYS A 7 -17.22 13.25 18.30
N THR A 8 -16.91 13.22 17.01
CA THR A 8 -16.93 12.00 16.19
C THR A 8 -15.56 11.32 16.20
N ALA A 9 -15.52 10.00 16.30
CA ALA A 9 -14.28 9.24 16.23
C ALA A 9 -13.86 9.05 14.76
N HIS A 10 -12.85 9.81 14.32
CA HIS A 10 -12.26 9.72 12.97
C HIS A 10 -11.04 8.79 12.89
N SER A 11 -10.56 8.34 14.05
CA SER A 11 -9.53 7.30 14.18
C SER A 11 -9.84 6.42 15.38
N LEU A 12 -9.40 5.17 15.28
CA LEU A 12 -9.63 4.15 16.28
C LEU A 12 -8.43 3.22 16.36
N LEU A 13 -8.11 2.78 17.58
CA LEU A 13 -7.19 1.70 17.87
C LEU A 13 -8.01 0.43 18.11
N TYR A 14 -7.73 -0.61 17.34
CA TYR A 14 -8.35 -1.92 17.50
C TYR A 14 -7.35 -2.88 18.15
N ASP A 15 -7.67 -3.37 19.35
CA ASP A 15 -6.92 -4.42 20.02
C ASP A 15 -7.41 -5.79 19.51
N VAL A 16 -6.53 -6.49 18.80
CA VAL A 16 -6.84 -7.79 18.17
C VAL A 16 -7.04 -8.90 19.20
N LEU A 17 -6.33 -8.85 20.34
CA LEU A 17 -6.39 -9.88 21.38
C LEU A 17 -7.65 -9.73 22.23
N LEU A 18 -7.94 -8.50 22.64
CA LEU A 18 -9.10 -8.17 23.47
C LEU A 18 -10.38 -7.99 22.65
N ASN A 19 -10.26 -7.86 21.33
CA ASN A 19 -11.35 -7.51 20.42
C ASN A 19 -12.09 -6.24 20.87
N SER A 20 -11.33 -5.23 21.27
CA SER A 20 -11.83 -3.95 21.78
C SER A 20 -11.38 -2.79 20.91
N ILE A 21 -12.14 -1.68 20.97
CA ILE A 21 -11.85 -0.48 20.21
C ILE A 21 -11.70 0.70 21.17
N ARG A 22 -10.65 1.51 20.95
CA ARG A 22 -10.45 2.78 21.63
C ARG A 22 -10.45 3.91 20.59
N PRO A 23 -11.29 4.95 20.71
CA PRO A 23 -11.23 6.10 19.82
C PRO A 23 -9.92 6.88 20.06
N LEU A 24 -9.37 7.43 18.97
CA LEU A 24 -8.20 8.31 18.99
C LEU A 24 -8.62 9.71 18.51
N MET A 25 -8.05 10.75 19.11
CA MET A 25 -8.31 12.12 18.69
C MET A 25 -7.47 12.47 17.48
N LEU A 26 -8.13 12.99 16.45
CA LEU A 26 -7.49 13.61 15.29
C LEU A 26 -8.04 15.01 15.12
N GLN A 27 -7.15 15.98 14.93
CA GLN A 27 -7.49 17.40 14.82
C GLN A 27 -7.59 17.85 13.36
N THR A 28 -6.83 17.24 12.45
CA THR A 28 -6.81 17.64 11.05
C THR A 28 -7.21 16.51 10.11
N ASP A 29 -7.77 16.87 8.95
CA ASP A 29 -8.37 15.93 8.01
C ASP A 29 -7.32 15.00 7.36
N THR A 30 -7.43 13.70 7.64
CA THR A 30 -6.49 12.66 7.18
C THR A 30 -6.88 12.06 5.83
N TRP A 31 -8.00 12.49 5.25
CA TRP A 31 -8.53 11.88 4.04
C TRP A 31 -7.51 11.96 2.91
N CYS A 32 -7.26 10.80 2.28
CA CYS A 32 -6.28 10.63 1.21
C CYS A 32 -4.82 10.95 1.58
N SER A 33 -4.49 10.83 2.85
CA SER A 33 -3.11 10.78 3.35
C SER A 33 -2.43 9.45 2.99
N SER A 34 -1.16 9.30 3.40
CA SER A 34 -0.43 8.04 3.43
C SER A 34 0.39 7.94 4.72
N GLY A 35 1.00 6.78 4.98
CA GLY A 35 1.85 6.61 6.14
C GLY A 35 2.87 5.48 6.02
N SER A 36 3.79 5.43 6.96
CA SER A 36 4.75 4.34 7.15
C SER A 36 5.08 4.19 8.63
N VAL A 37 5.40 2.97 9.05
CA VAL A 37 5.80 2.67 10.43
C VAL A 37 7.33 2.67 10.50
N ILE A 38 7.90 3.41 11.46
CA ILE A 38 9.35 3.43 11.70
C ILE A 38 9.79 2.33 12.68
N ALA A 39 11.10 2.13 12.83
CA ALA A 39 11.67 0.99 13.57
C ALA A 39 11.23 0.89 15.04
N ASP A 40 10.83 1.99 15.69
CA ASP A 40 10.35 2.00 17.07
C ASP A 40 8.85 1.66 17.21
N GLY A 41 8.16 1.36 16.09
CA GLY A 41 6.73 1.07 16.06
C GLY A 41 5.83 2.30 15.90
N THR A 42 6.39 3.51 15.80
CA THR A 42 5.61 4.73 15.55
C THR A 42 5.10 4.78 14.12
N LEU A 43 3.79 4.96 13.95
CA LEU A 43 3.17 5.28 12.67
C LEU A 43 3.34 6.76 12.37
N ILE A 44 3.94 7.07 11.23
CA ILE A 44 4.02 8.43 10.69
C ILE A 44 3.05 8.53 9.53
N GLN A 45 2.11 9.46 9.61
CA GLN A 45 1.13 9.74 8.56
C GLN A 45 1.36 11.15 7.99
N THR A 46 1.31 11.31 6.67
CA THR A 46 1.56 12.59 6.01
C THR A 46 0.47 12.96 5.02
N GLY A 47 0.19 14.26 4.94
CA GLY A 47 -0.80 14.82 4.02
C GLY A 47 -2.23 14.62 4.49
N GLY A 48 -3.17 14.78 3.57
CA GLY A 48 -4.60 14.76 3.85
C GLY A 48 -5.36 15.78 3.00
N TYR A 49 -6.57 16.13 3.43
CA TYR A 49 -7.40 17.14 2.78
C TYR A 49 -7.47 18.44 3.59
N ASN A 50 -7.82 19.56 2.96
CA ASN A 50 -7.99 20.87 3.61
C ASN A 50 -6.84 21.27 4.54
N ASP A 51 -7.05 21.28 5.85
CA ASP A 51 -6.07 21.64 6.87
C ASP A 51 -5.05 20.53 7.15
N GLY A 52 -5.31 19.30 6.69
CA GLY A 52 -4.39 18.17 6.71
C GLY A 52 -3.37 18.13 5.57
N GLU A 53 -3.57 18.92 4.51
CA GLU A 53 -2.81 18.80 3.25
C GLU A 53 -1.29 19.00 3.39
N ARG A 54 -0.83 19.63 4.48
CA ARG A 54 0.59 19.86 4.80
C ARG A 54 0.99 19.36 6.19
N VAL A 55 0.23 18.43 6.76
CA VAL A 55 0.44 17.96 8.14
C VAL A 55 1.25 16.67 8.14
N ALA A 56 2.14 16.54 9.12
CA ALA A 56 2.70 15.25 9.52
C ALA A 56 2.11 14.87 10.89
N ARG A 57 1.70 13.62 11.06
CA ARG A 57 1.10 13.11 12.30
C ARG A 57 1.86 11.88 12.73
N THR A 58 2.06 11.71 14.03
CA THR A 58 2.76 10.55 14.59
C THR A 58 1.90 9.89 15.64
N PHE A 59 1.83 8.57 15.61
CA PHE A 59 1.14 7.77 16.61
C PHE A 59 2.03 6.63 17.07
N THR A 60 2.33 6.58 18.37
CA THR A 60 3.09 5.51 18.99
C THR A 60 2.16 4.77 19.95
N PRO A 61 1.92 3.45 19.75
CA PRO A 61 1.14 2.65 20.69
C PRO A 61 1.74 2.67 22.11
N CYS A 62 0.89 2.52 23.11
CA CYS A 62 1.21 2.56 24.53
C CYS A 62 0.39 1.50 25.27
N ASN A 63 0.84 1.11 26.47
CA ASN A 63 0.17 0.09 27.28
C ASN A 63 -0.82 0.65 28.30
N ASP A 64 -0.82 1.97 28.53
CA ASP A 64 -1.64 2.66 29.54
C ASP A 64 -2.84 3.41 28.94
N ASP A 65 -3.09 3.21 27.64
CA ASP A 65 -4.15 3.86 26.85
C ASP A 65 -4.11 5.41 26.82
N GLN A 66 -2.99 6.04 27.22
CA GLN A 66 -2.83 7.50 27.21
C GLN A 66 -2.23 8.06 25.90
N CYS A 67 -1.87 7.18 24.96
CA CYS A 67 -1.32 7.57 23.67
C CYS A 67 -2.41 8.03 22.71
N ASP A 68 -2.13 9.15 22.06
CA ASP A 68 -2.93 9.74 21.01
C ASP A 68 -2.04 10.31 19.91
N TRP A 69 -2.65 10.76 18.82
CA TRP A 69 -1.94 11.39 17.71
C TRP A 69 -1.23 12.66 18.15
N LYS A 70 0.02 12.81 17.72
CA LYS A 70 0.76 14.07 17.77
C LYS A 70 0.79 14.65 16.37
N GLU A 71 0.31 15.87 16.21
CA GLU A 71 0.25 16.53 14.91
C GLU A 71 1.25 17.67 14.79
N LEU A 72 1.89 17.76 13.64
CA LEU A 72 2.82 18.80 13.25
C LEU A 72 2.19 19.56 12.06
N PRO A 73 1.43 20.63 12.32
CA PRO A 73 0.81 21.43 11.26
C PRO A 73 1.86 22.14 10.40
N VAL A 74 1.56 22.33 9.11
CA VAL A 74 2.43 23.04 8.15
C VAL A 74 3.86 22.44 8.10
N TYR A 75 3.95 21.14 8.33
CA TYR A 75 5.20 20.42 8.30
C TYR A 75 5.68 20.18 6.86
N LEU A 76 4.80 19.79 5.95
CA LEU A 76 5.20 19.49 4.57
C LEU A 76 5.39 20.78 3.77
N SER A 77 6.44 20.80 2.94
CA SER A 77 6.80 21.93 2.08
C SER A 77 5.74 22.22 1.01
N VAL A 78 5.07 21.18 0.53
CA VAL A 78 3.97 21.25 -0.45
C VAL A 78 2.78 20.42 0.00
N ARG A 79 1.64 20.64 -0.68
CA ARG A 79 0.42 19.86 -0.44
C ARG A 79 0.64 18.40 -0.85
N ARG A 80 0.27 17.47 0.03
CA ARG A 80 0.32 16.02 -0.22
C ARG A 80 -1.08 15.43 -0.05
N TRP A 81 -1.72 15.17 -1.18
CA TRP A 81 -2.99 14.45 -1.28
C TRP A 81 -2.78 13.32 -2.28
N TYR A 82 -2.98 12.06 -1.89
CA TYR A 82 -2.68 10.87 -2.71
C TYR A 82 -1.18 10.70 -3.01
N ALA A 83 -0.33 11.07 -2.05
CA ALA A 83 1.10 10.78 -2.06
C ALA A 83 1.36 9.39 -1.47
N SER A 84 2.55 8.82 -1.70
CA SER A 84 2.99 7.56 -1.07
C SER A 84 4.13 7.80 -0.09
N ASN A 85 4.16 7.02 0.99
CA ASN A 85 5.26 7.01 1.96
C ASN A 85 6.05 5.71 1.86
N GLN A 86 7.36 5.80 2.13
CA GLN A 86 8.23 4.64 2.25
C GLN A 86 9.30 4.92 3.31
N ILE A 87 9.48 4.00 4.25
CA ILE A 87 10.61 4.02 5.19
C ILE A 87 11.92 3.73 4.45
N LEU A 88 12.98 4.47 4.80
CA LEU A 88 14.32 4.40 4.23
C LEU A 88 15.32 3.74 5.20
N PRO A 89 16.50 3.29 4.71
CA PRO A 89 17.53 2.67 5.55
C PRO A 89 18.03 3.54 6.71
N ASP A 90 17.98 4.86 6.57
CA ASP A 90 18.41 5.82 7.58
C ASP A 90 17.31 6.19 8.59
N GLY A 91 16.18 5.48 8.57
CA GLY A 91 15.04 5.70 9.45
C GLY A 91 14.14 6.87 9.05
N ARG A 92 14.50 7.65 8.03
CA ARG A 92 13.60 8.67 7.47
C ARG A 92 12.51 8.01 6.63
N ILE A 93 11.44 8.77 6.42
CA ILE A 93 10.38 8.44 5.47
C ILE A 93 10.49 9.39 4.29
N ILE A 94 10.48 8.84 3.08
CA ILE A 94 10.29 9.64 1.87
C ILE A 94 8.79 9.78 1.58
N VAL A 95 8.37 11.00 1.22
CA VAL A 95 7.00 11.33 0.80
C VAL A 95 7.05 11.64 -0.70
N VAL A 96 6.47 10.78 -1.54
CA VAL A 96 6.58 10.89 -3.01
C VAL A 96 5.22 11.23 -3.62
N GLY A 97 5.19 12.28 -4.43
CA GLY A 97 4.04 12.60 -5.25
C GLY A 97 2.89 13.27 -4.51
N GLY A 98 1.68 13.05 -5.03
CA GLY A 98 0.45 13.73 -4.64
C GLY A 98 -0.15 14.54 -5.79
N ARG A 99 -1.43 14.87 -5.68
CA ARG A 99 -2.18 15.62 -6.70
C ARG A 99 -1.51 16.96 -6.98
N ASN A 100 -1.07 17.12 -8.23
CA ASN A 100 -0.28 18.26 -8.72
C ASN A 100 1.05 18.51 -7.97
N ALA A 101 1.59 17.50 -7.27
CA ALA A 101 2.87 17.55 -6.58
C ALA A 101 3.87 16.60 -7.25
N PHE A 102 4.61 17.09 -8.25
CA PHE A 102 5.59 16.30 -9.02
C PHE A 102 6.97 16.27 -8.34
N SER A 103 7.01 15.90 -7.07
CA SER A 103 8.18 16.07 -6.22
C SER A 103 8.20 15.08 -5.05
N TYR A 104 9.29 15.03 -4.30
CA TYR A 104 9.39 14.31 -3.03
C TYR A 104 10.09 15.13 -1.94
N GLU A 105 9.83 14.77 -0.68
CA GLU A 105 10.45 15.35 0.51
C GLU A 105 10.59 14.29 1.62
N PHE A 106 11.13 14.64 2.79
CA PHE A 106 11.46 13.68 3.85
C PHE A 106 10.85 14.03 5.22
N PHE A 107 10.62 13.00 6.02
CA PHE A 107 10.30 13.09 7.45
C PHE A 107 11.28 12.23 8.28
N PRO A 108 11.86 12.71 9.39
CA PRO A 108 11.88 14.10 9.81
C PRO A 108 12.70 14.97 8.85
N LYS A 109 12.59 16.29 9.03
CA LYS A 109 13.38 17.25 8.27
C LYS A 109 14.82 17.22 8.77
N ASN A 110 15.78 17.22 7.86
CA ASN A 110 17.21 17.37 8.19
C ASN A 110 17.48 18.85 8.54
N THR A 111 17.21 19.25 9.78
CA THR A 111 17.23 20.65 10.24
C THR A 111 18.53 21.01 10.94
N LEU A 112 19.66 20.91 10.24
CA LEU A 112 20.88 21.54 10.77
C LEU A 112 21.03 23.00 10.36
N ASN A 113 20.46 23.50 9.26
CA ASN A 113 20.67 24.91 8.84
C ASN A 113 19.62 25.55 7.89
N SER A 114 18.39 25.03 7.78
CA SER A 114 17.38 25.67 6.91
C SER A 114 15.96 25.50 7.44
N THR A 115 15.21 26.61 7.49
CA THR A 115 13.78 26.68 7.82
C THR A 115 12.87 26.11 6.71
N SER A 116 13.42 25.83 5.52
CA SER A 116 12.73 25.12 4.44
C SER A 116 13.55 23.92 3.98
N GLN A 117 13.01 22.70 4.14
CA GLN A 117 13.58 21.56 3.44
C GLN A 117 13.41 21.73 1.92
N PRO A 118 14.42 21.34 1.12
CA PRO A 118 14.26 21.27 -0.32
C PRO A 118 13.15 20.28 -0.68
N ASN A 119 12.20 20.74 -1.49
CA ASN A 119 11.29 19.88 -2.20
C ASN A 119 11.95 19.47 -3.52
N TYR A 120 12.17 18.18 -3.73
CA TYR A 120 12.95 17.68 -4.84
C TYR A 120 12.02 17.37 -6.01
N TYR A 121 12.16 18.11 -7.10
CA TYR A 121 11.36 17.85 -8.30
C TYR A 121 11.75 16.52 -8.95
N LEU A 122 10.75 15.72 -9.31
CA LEU A 122 10.91 14.40 -9.92
C LEU A 122 10.08 14.34 -11.20
N ASN A 123 10.75 14.54 -12.35
CA ASN A 123 10.07 14.64 -13.65
C ASN A 123 9.26 13.39 -14.01
N PHE A 124 9.69 12.22 -13.56
CA PHE A 124 9.00 10.94 -13.74
C PHE A 124 7.52 10.99 -13.33
N LEU A 125 7.18 11.69 -12.24
CA LEU A 125 5.79 11.82 -11.78
C LEU A 125 4.96 12.65 -12.75
N LYS A 126 5.54 13.68 -13.37
CA LYS A 126 4.85 14.49 -14.38
C LYS A 126 4.67 13.70 -15.68
N ASP A 127 5.70 12.99 -16.11
CA ASP A 127 5.70 12.24 -17.37
C ASP A 127 4.78 11.02 -17.36
N THR A 128 4.39 10.55 -16.17
CA THR A 128 3.47 9.41 -15.99
C THR A 128 2.03 9.83 -15.78
N ARG A 129 1.74 11.14 -15.69
CA ARG A 129 0.38 11.67 -15.55
C ARG A 129 -0.26 11.90 -16.91
N ASP A 130 -1.31 11.16 -17.21
CA ASP A 130 -2.18 11.51 -18.33
C ASP A 130 -3.07 12.71 -17.97
N PRO A 131 -3.20 13.72 -18.85
CA PRO A 131 -4.10 14.84 -18.62
C PRO A 131 -5.52 14.38 -18.31
N LYS A 132 -6.13 14.93 -17.26
CA LYS A 132 -7.50 14.67 -16.78
C LYS A 132 -7.78 13.29 -16.17
N GLU A 133 -6.83 12.35 -16.22
CA GLU A 133 -7.01 11.01 -15.62
C GLU A 133 -6.38 10.87 -14.24
N GLU A 134 -5.35 11.68 -13.93
CA GLU A 134 -4.60 11.61 -12.66
C GLU A 134 -4.05 10.22 -12.31
N ASN A 135 -3.82 9.38 -13.32
CA ASN A 135 -3.45 7.97 -13.23
C ASN A 135 -2.00 7.70 -12.78
N ASN A 136 -1.41 8.60 -11.98
CA ASN A 136 -0.05 8.53 -11.44
C ASN A 136 -0.01 8.76 -9.92
N LEU A 137 -1.17 8.84 -9.27
CA LEU A 137 -1.34 9.05 -7.84
C LEU A 137 -1.15 7.75 -7.04
N TYR A 138 -0.77 7.88 -5.77
CA TYR A 138 -0.27 6.74 -4.97
C TYR A 138 0.75 5.89 -5.74
N PRO A 139 1.88 6.47 -6.18
CA PRO A 139 2.92 5.69 -6.87
C PRO A 139 3.37 4.52 -5.99
N PHE A 140 3.61 3.35 -6.58
CA PHE A 140 4.10 2.20 -5.81
C PHE A 140 5.57 2.40 -5.50
N LEU A 141 5.90 2.35 -4.22
CA LEU A 141 7.25 2.54 -3.70
C LEU A 141 7.72 1.23 -3.10
N HIS A 142 8.88 0.74 -3.54
CA HIS A 142 9.51 -0.45 -2.98
C HIS A 142 11.00 -0.18 -2.79
N LEU A 143 11.47 -0.19 -1.53
CA LEU A 143 12.89 0.00 -1.20
C LEU A 143 13.68 -1.24 -1.62
N LEU A 144 14.59 -1.10 -2.58
CA LEU A 144 15.41 -2.19 -3.12
C LEU A 144 16.66 -2.41 -2.25
N PRO A 145 17.22 -3.64 -2.13
CA PRO A 145 18.42 -4.00 -1.35
C PRO A 145 19.69 -3.18 -1.61
N ASP A 146 19.81 -2.58 -2.80
CA ASP A 146 20.91 -1.68 -3.15
C ASP A 146 20.76 -0.28 -2.51
N GLY A 147 19.62 0.01 -1.87
CA GLY A 147 19.29 1.27 -1.22
C GLY A 147 18.51 2.23 -2.12
N ASN A 148 18.31 1.89 -3.41
CA ASN A 148 17.52 2.68 -4.34
C ASN A 148 16.02 2.40 -4.15
N LEU A 149 15.20 3.31 -4.67
CA LEU A 149 13.75 3.17 -4.62
C LEU A 149 13.22 2.72 -5.98
N PHE A 150 12.54 1.58 -6.04
CA PHE A 150 11.68 1.29 -7.17
C PHE A 150 10.42 2.15 -7.06
N ILE A 151 10.18 2.98 -8.08
CA ILE A 151 8.99 3.82 -8.18
C ILE A 151 8.22 3.38 -9.42
N PHE A 152 6.97 2.97 -9.25
CA PHE A 152 6.05 2.69 -10.35
C PHE A 152 4.89 3.69 -10.34
N ALA A 153 4.59 4.28 -11.50
CA ALA A 153 3.44 5.15 -11.68
C ALA A 153 2.82 4.94 -13.06
N ASN A 154 1.49 4.86 -13.12
CA ASN A 154 0.69 4.58 -14.31
C ASN A 154 1.03 3.21 -14.94
N LYS A 155 2.04 3.17 -15.81
CA LYS A 155 2.55 1.98 -16.51
C LYS A 155 4.08 1.87 -16.52
N ARG A 156 4.78 2.89 -16.02
CA ARG A 156 6.24 3.00 -16.09
C ARG A 156 6.83 2.76 -14.71
N SER A 157 8.10 2.36 -14.67
CA SER A 157 8.84 2.26 -13.42
C SER A 157 10.31 2.60 -13.57
N ILE A 158 10.91 3.06 -12.48
CA ILE A 158 12.31 3.45 -12.40
C ILE A 158 12.96 2.89 -11.13
N SER A 159 14.27 2.68 -11.17
CA SER A 159 15.12 2.62 -9.98
C SER A 159 15.66 4.04 -9.75
N PHE A 160 15.39 4.59 -8.57
CA PHE A 160 15.62 5.97 -8.24
C PHE A 160 16.57 6.10 -7.05
N ASP A 161 17.69 6.80 -7.26
CA ASP A 161 18.59 7.25 -6.21
C ASP A 161 18.08 8.59 -5.67
N TYR A 162 17.34 8.52 -4.56
CA TYR A 162 16.79 9.68 -3.88
C TYR A 162 17.83 10.50 -3.12
N THR A 163 19.06 9.98 -2.93
CA THR A 163 20.14 10.72 -2.27
C THR A 163 20.81 11.68 -3.26
N GLN A 164 20.94 11.26 -4.53
CA GLN A 164 21.50 12.05 -5.61
C GLN A 164 20.43 12.74 -6.47
N ASN A 165 19.14 12.51 -6.19
CA ASN A 165 18.02 12.96 -7.00
C ASN A 165 18.13 12.53 -8.48
N ARG A 166 18.43 11.24 -8.73
CA ARG A 166 18.75 10.73 -10.07
C ARG A 166 18.06 9.40 -10.37
N VAL A 167 17.54 9.28 -11.59
CA VAL A 167 17.07 7.99 -12.13
C VAL A 167 18.29 7.15 -12.49
N VAL A 168 18.47 6.01 -11.81
CA VAL A 168 19.56 5.07 -12.05
C VAL A 168 19.26 4.18 -13.26
N LYS A 169 18.02 3.72 -13.36
CA LYS A 169 17.55 2.82 -14.40
C LYS A 169 16.07 3.07 -14.66
N GLU A 170 15.66 3.10 -15.92
CA GLU A 170 14.26 2.95 -16.31
C GLU A 170 14.00 1.50 -16.70
N PHE A 171 12.92 0.92 -16.18
CA PHE A 171 12.49 -0.43 -16.52
C PHE A 171 11.57 -0.40 -17.74
N PRO A 172 11.44 -1.50 -18.50
CA PRO A 172 10.48 -1.56 -19.59
C PRO A 172 9.07 -1.21 -19.11
N VAL A 173 8.27 -0.61 -19.98
CA VAL A 173 6.85 -0.33 -19.72
C VAL A 173 6.11 -1.65 -19.51
N ILE A 174 5.22 -1.74 -18.53
CA ILE A 174 4.39 -2.94 -18.36
C ILE A 174 3.49 -3.09 -19.62
N PRO A 175 3.46 -4.28 -20.26
CA PRO A 175 2.62 -4.51 -21.44
C PRO A 175 1.11 -4.30 -21.18
N GLY A 176 0.39 -3.90 -22.23
CA GLY A 176 -1.05 -3.63 -22.21
C GLY A 176 -1.38 -2.15 -22.01
N GLU A 177 -2.66 -1.78 -22.09
CA GLU A 177 -3.13 -0.37 -22.05
C GLU A 177 -3.71 0.05 -20.69
N ASP A 178 -3.58 -0.80 -19.69
CA ASP A 178 -4.16 -0.57 -18.36
C ASP A 178 -3.24 0.27 -17.48
N SER A 179 -3.77 1.39 -16.99
CA SER A 179 -3.14 2.15 -15.91
C SER A 179 -3.28 1.38 -14.60
N ARG A 180 -2.21 1.37 -13.78
CA ARG A 180 -2.18 0.63 -12.49
C ARG A 180 -2.24 1.53 -11.26
N SER A 181 -1.92 2.80 -11.37
CA SER A 181 -1.99 3.73 -10.23
C SER A 181 -3.40 4.32 -10.07
N TYR A 182 -3.69 4.94 -8.93
CA TYR A 182 -4.97 5.62 -8.71
C TYR A 182 -5.23 6.62 -9.86
N PRO A 183 -6.48 6.74 -10.38
CA PRO A 183 -7.72 6.11 -9.91
C PRO A 183 -7.94 4.67 -10.40
N SER A 184 -7.21 4.20 -11.41
CA SER A 184 -7.33 2.81 -11.87
C SER A 184 -7.03 1.79 -10.77
N THR A 185 -6.10 2.10 -9.85
CA THR A 185 -5.90 1.37 -8.59
C THR A 185 -5.73 -0.14 -8.77
N GLY A 186 -4.71 -0.52 -9.54
CA GLY A 186 -4.06 -1.81 -9.35
C GLY A 186 -3.26 -1.82 -8.06
N SER A 187 -2.62 -2.94 -7.78
CA SER A 187 -1.85 -3.17 -6.55
C SER A 187 -0.48 -3.70 -6.89
N SER A 188 0.48 -3.50 -5.99
CA SER A 188 1.84 -3.98 -6.17
C SER A 188 2.42 -4.51 -4.87
N VAL A 189 3.32 -5.49 -5.02
CA VAL A 189 4.07 -6.07 -3.91
C VAL A 189 5.50 -6.39 -4.37
N MET A 190 6.49 -6.13 -3.51
CA MET A 190 7.80 -6.74 -3.63
C MET A 190 7.70 -8.16 -3.09
N LEU A 191 7.93 -9.17 -3.94
CA LEU A 191 7.86 -10.58 -3.52
C LEU A 191 8.93 -10.88 -2.45
N PRO A 192 8.71 -11.86 -1.57
CA PRO A 192 9.61 -12.10 -0.45
C PRO A 192 11.05 -12.38 -0.90
N LEU A 193 11.99 -11.68 -0.29
CA LEU A 193 13.41 -11.81 -0.59
C LEU A 193 13.95 -13.15 -0.08
N ARG A 194 14.68 -13.87 -0.94
CA ARG A 194 15.36 -15.11 -0.55
C ARG A 194 16.80 -14.80 -0.16
N LEU A 195 17.05 -14.85 1.15
CA LEU A 195 18.38 -14.70 1.74
C LEU A 195 19.04 -16.09 1.81
N THR A 196 19.48 -16.66 0.69
CA THR A 196 20.19 -17.96 0.71
C THR A 196 21.56 -17.79 1.35
N SER A 197 21.78 -18.49 2.46
CA SER A 197 22.89 -18.39 3.43
C SER A 197 24.27 -18.88 2.95
N GLY A 198 24.53 -18.91 1.63
CA GLY A 198 25.79 -19.46 1.07
C GLY A 198 26.86 -18.42 0.73
N ASN A 199 26.47 -17.24 0.24
CA ASN A 199 27.40 -16.20 -0.20
C ASN A 199 26.88 -14.82 0.23
N GLN A 200 27.40 -14.31 1.35
CA GLN A 200 27.07 -12.98 1.89
C GLN A 200 27.36 -11.82 0.91
N SER A 201 28.10 -12.09 -0.17
CA SER A 201 28.50 -11.12 -1.18
C SER A 201 27.52 -10.94 -2.34
N GLN A 202 26.45 -11.75 -2.46
CA GLN A 202 25.46 -11.59 -3.54
C GLN A 202 24.19 -10.91 -3.01
N SER A 203 23.85 -9.74 -3.60
CA SER A 203 22.57 -9.07 -3.34
C SER A 203 21.40 -10.02 -3.67
N PRO A 204 20.35 -10.09 -2.84
CA PRO A 204 19.23 -10.99 -3.09
C PRO A 204 18.50 -10.60 -4.38
N GLU A 205 17.95 -11.60 -5.06
CA GLU A 205 17.07 -11.35 -6.19
C GLU A 205 15.80 -10.64 -5.72
N VAL A 206 15.38 -9.62 -6.48
CA VAL A 206 14.17 -8.86 -6.17
C VAL A 206 13.20 -8.98 -7.32
N GLU A 207 11.98 -9.38 -7.00
CA GLU A 207 10.89 -9.45 -7.95
C GLU A 207 9.72 -8.60 -7.47
N ILE A 208 9.12 -7.86 -8.39
CA ILE A 208 7.96 -7.02 -8.12
C ILE A 208 6.79 -7.52 -8.95
N LEU A 209 5.64 -7.69 -8.30
CA LEU A 209 4.39 -8.07 -8.92
C LEU A 209 3.47 -6.85 -8.92
N VAL A 210 2.82 -6.59 -10.06
CA VAL A 210 1.82 -5.53 -10.24
C VAL A 210 0.58 -6.13 -10.88
N CYS A 211 -0.58 -6.00 -10.24
CA CYS A 211 -1.82 -6.66 -10.67
C CYS A 211 -2.99 -5.69 -10.75
N GLY A 212 -3.95 -5.97 -11.64
CA GLY A 212 -5.22 -5.23 -11.70
C GLY A 212 -5.07 -3.81 -12.25
N GLY A 213 -6.01 -2.93 -11.94
CA GLY A 213 -6.10 -1.61 -12.57
C GLY A 213 -7.16 -1.59 -13.67
N ALA A 214 -7.18 -0.54 -14.48
CA ALA A 214 -8.26 -0.32 -15.45
C ALA A 214 -7.72 0.29 -16.75
N PRO A 215 -8.38 0.02 -17.90
CA PRO A 215 -8.03 0.63 -19.18
C PRO A 215 -7.99 2.15 -19.10
N LYS A 216 -7.09 2.78 -19.85
CA LYS A 216 -7.04 4.24 -19.97
C LYS A 216 -8.41 4.85 -20.29
N GLY A 217 -8.77 5.96 -19.62
CA GLY A 217 -10.07 6.62 -19.82
C GLY A 217 -11.21 6.02 -18.99
N SER A 218 -10.97 4.98 -18.18
CA SER A 218 -12.02 4.35 -17.38
C SER A 218 -12.56 5.28 -16.29
N TYR A 219 -11.71 6.12 -15.69
CA TYR A 219 -12.14 7.09 -14.67
C TYR A 219 -13.11 8.12 -15.26
N SER A 220 -12.71 8.79 -16.34
CA SER A 220 -13.58 9.75 -17.05
C SER A 220 -14.91 9.15 -17.52
N LYS A 221 -14.94 7.84 -17.80
CA LYS A 221 -16.17 7.11 -18.19
C LYS A 221 -17.02 6.74 -16.97
N ALA A 222 -16.40 6.35 -15.86
CA ALA A 222 -17.08 6.04 -14.61
C ALA A 222 -17.81 7.27 -14.06
N GLU A 223 -17.19 8.45 -14.10
CA GLU A 223 -17.83 9.73 -13.74
C GLU A 223 -19.08 10.06 -14.58
N ARG A 224 -19.24 9.41 -15.75
CA ARG A 224 -20.40 9.53 -16.65
C ARG A 224 -21.34 8.33 -16.59
N GLY A 225 -21.17 7.46 -15.58
CA GLY A 225 -22.00 6.28 -15.37
C GLY A 225 -21.65 5.07 -16.23
N THR A 226 -20.49 5.05 -16.89
CA THR A 226 -20.03 3.92 -17.71
C THR A 226 -18.84 3.20 -17.06
N TYR A 227 -19.09 2.00 -16.53
CA TYR A 227 -18.12 1.25 -15.71
C TYR A 227 -17.42 0.15 -16.53
N ILE A 228 -16.23 0.46 -17.05
CA ILE A 228 -15.44 -0.44 -17.90
C ILE A 228 -14.89 -1.61 -17.07
N SER A 229 -14.82 -2.81 -17.64
CA SER A 229 -14.18 -3.95 -16.97
C SER A 229 -12.74 -3.61 -16.58
N ALA A 230 -12.38 -3.93 -15.34
CA ALA A 230 -11.02 -3.84 -14.83
C ALA A 230 -10.09 -4.82 -15.55
N SER A 231 -8.79 -4.67 -15.35
CA SER A 231 -7.77 -5.55 -15.89
C SER A 231 -7.69 -6.86 -15.11
N LYS A 232 -7.50 -7.96 -15.82
CA LYS A 232 -7.12 -9.28 -15.25
C LYS A 232 -5.61 -9.45 -15.18
N THR A 233 -4.83 -8.56 -15.79
CA THR A 233 -3.42 -8.85 -16.00
C THR A 233 -2.59 -8.57 -14.75
N CYS A 234 -1.58 -9.42 -14.54
CA CYS A 234 -0.51 -9.23 -13.58
C CYS A 234 0.83 -9.24 -14.31
N GLY A 235 1.72 -8.30 -14.00
CA GLY A 235 3.10 -8.31 -14.46
C GLY A 235 4.06 -8.61 -13.32
N ARG A 236 4.95 -9.57 -13.51
CA ARG A 236 6.08 -9.86 -12.62
C ARG A 236 7.38 -9.43 -13.29
N ILE A 237 8.21 -8.67 -12.60
CA ILE A 237 9.52 -8.22 -13.10
C ILE A 237 10.61 -8.53 -12.08
N LYS A 238 11.70 -9.15 -12.53
CA LYS A 238 12.92 -9.28 -11.75
C LYS A 238 13.77 -8.01 -11.95
N VAL A 239 13.74 -7.10 -10.99
CA VAL A 239 14.36 -5.76 -11.13
C VAL A 239 15.88 -5.80 -11.00
N THR A 240 16.41 -6.83 -10.35
CA THR A 240 17.86 -7.09 -10.22
C THR A 240 18.47 -7.77 -11.45
N ASP A 241 17.65 -8.19 -12.42
CA ASP A 241 18.15 -8.73 -13.68
C ASP A 241 18.91 -7.64 -14.47
N PRO A 242 20.06 -7.93 -15.10
CA PRO A 242 20.71 -6.99 -16.01
C PRO A 242 19.77 -6.47 -17.11
N ASN A 243 18.89 -7.34 -17.63
CA ASN A 243 17.87 -7.03 -18.64
C ASN A 243 16.45 -7.40 -18.15
N PRO A 244 15.87 -6.62 -17.22
CA PRO A 244 14.56 -6.88 -16.63
C PRO A 244 13.47 -6.96 -17.70
N LYS A 245 12.59 -7.94 -17.58
CA LYS A 245 11.42 -8.09 -18.46
C LYS A 245 10.19 -8.38 -17.63
N TRP A 246 9.05 -7.87 -18.09
CA TRP A 246 7.75 -8.22 -17.54
C TRP A 246 7.34 -9.60 -18.04
N VAL A 247 7.08 -10.51 -17.10
CA VAL A 247 6.37 -11.76 -17.33
C VAL A 247 4.91 -11.51 -16.99
N MET A 248 4.04 -11.60 -18.00
CA MET A 248 2.62 -11.32 -17.84
C MET A 248 1.83 -12.59 -17.56
N GLU A 249 0.93 -12.51 -16.59
CA GLU A 249 0.01 -13.56 -16.17
C GLU A 249 -1.42 -13.00 -16.09
N GLN A 250 -2.42 -13.87 -15.99
CA GLN A 250 -3.82 -13.46 -15.85
C GLN A 250 -4.41 -13.95 -14.54
N MET A 251 -4.96 -13.03 -13.76
CA MET A 251 -5.83 -13.33 -12.63
C MET A 251 -7.11 -14.02 -13.11
N PRO A 252 -7.75 -14.85 -12.27
CA PRO A 252 -9.00 -15.52 -12.63
C PRO A 252 -10.17 -14.55 -12.90
N MET A 253 -10.15 -13.36 -12.29
CA MET A 253 -11.15 -12.30 -12.45
C MET A 253 -10.52 -10.91 -12.48
N PRO A 254 -11.17 -9.91 -13.09
CA PRO A 254 -10.63 -8.56 -13.20
C PRO A 254 -10.78 -7.83 -11.86
N ARG A 255 -9.84 -6.94 -11.53
CA ARG A 255 -9.83 -6.29 -10.22
C ARG A 255 -9.21 -4.88 -10.25
N VAL A 256 -9.92 -3.93 -9.66
CA VAL A 256 -9.41 -2.63 -9.17
C VAL A 256 -9.61 -2.56 -7.65
N MET A 257 -8.87 -1.67 -6.98
CA MET A 257 -9.00 -1.40 -5.54
C MET A 257 -8.70 -2.62 -4.67
N SER A 258 -7.77 -3.46 -5.12
CA SER A 258 -7.34 -4.60 -4.32
C SER A 258 -6.27 -4.25 -3.30
N ASP A 259 -6.21 -5.06 -2.26
CA ASP A 259 -5.06 -5.16 -1.37
C ASP A 259 -4.25 -6.39 -1.76
N MET A 260 -2.91 -6.25 -1.80
CA MET A 260 -1.97 -7.34 -2.01
C MET A 260 -1.14 -7.51 -0.74
N ILE A 261 -1.34 -8.64 -0.05
CA ILE A 261 -0.76 -8.87 1.27
C ILE A 261 0.15 -10.09 1.21
N ILE A 262 1.42 -9.92 1.57
CA ILE A 262 2.34 -11.04 1.75
C ILE A 262 1.91 -11.82 2.99
N LEU A 263 1.71 -13.12 2.84
CA LEU A 263 1.39 -14.02 3.94
C LEU A 263 2.68 -14.65 4.51
N PRO A 264 2.64 -15.23 5.74
CA PRO A 264 3.78 -15.92 6.33
C PRO A 264 4.32 -17.09 5.49
N THR A 265 3.51 -17.65 4.58
CA THR A 265 3.95 -18.68 3.62
C THR A 265 4.81 -18.11 2.48
N GLY A 266 4.92 -16.79 2.36
CA GLY A 266 5.52 -16.09 1.22
C GLY A 266 4.60 -15.98 0.00
N ASP A 267 3.39 -16.56 0.05
CA ASP A 267 2.34 -16.34 -0.93
C ASP A 267 1.75 -14.93 -0.78
N VAL A 268 1.06 -14.46 -1.82
CA VAL A 268 0.40 -13.14 -1.81
C VAL A 268 -1.11 -13.32 -1.87
N LEU A 269 -1.82 -12.76 -0.91
CA LEU A 269 -3.28 -12.67 -0.92
C LEU A 269 -3.70 -11.41 -1.68
N LEU A 270 -4.52 -11.57 -2.72
CA LEU A 270 -5.28 -10.50 -3.37
C LEU A 270 -6.70 -10.50 -2.81
N ILE A 271 -7.10 -9.43 -2.14
CA ILE A 271 -8.42 -9.30 -1.50
C ILE A 271 -9.03 -7.92 -1.80
N ASN A 272 -10.33 -7.75 -1.54
CA ASN A 272 -11.09 -6.52 -1.78
C ASN A 272 -11.20 -6.11 -3.26
N GLY A 273 -12.02 -5.10 -3.54
CA GLY A 273 -12.10 -4.45 -4.83
C GLY A 273 -13.29 -4.83 -5.69
N ALA A 274 -13.26 -4.34 -6.93
CA ALA A 274 -14.36 -4.38 -7.89
C ALA A 274 -13.90 -4.86 -9.27
N SER A 275 -14.79 -5.47 -10.05
CA SER A 275 -14.45 -5.97 -11.39
C SER A 275 -14.65 -4.94 -12.49
N ASN A 276 -15.33 -3.82 -12.20
CA ASN A 276 -15.64 -2.77 -13.16
C ASN A 276 -15.43 -1.37 -12.56
N GLY A 277 -15.05 -0.43 -13.42
CA GLY A 277 -14.86 0.97 -13.10
C GLY A 277 -13.48 1.27 -12.54
N THR A 278 -13.42 2.21 -11.60
CA THR A 278 -12.17 2.69 -10.98
C THR A 278 -12.40 2.99 -9.50
N ALA A 279 -11.33 3.35 -8.80
CA ALA A 279 -11.45 4.11 -7.55
C ALA A 279 -11.98 5.51 -7.82
N GLY A 280 -12.51 6.16 -6.77
CA GLY A 280 -13.14 7.47 -6.87
C GLY A 280 -14.63 7.39 -6.56
N TRP A 281 -14.97 7.31 -5.28
CA TRP A 281 -16.36 7.27 -4.83
C TRP A 281 -17.21 6.16 -5.48
N GLU A 282 -18.28 6.56 -6.18
CA GLU A 282 -19.27 5.72 -6.84
C GLU A 282 -18.72 5.06 -8.11
N ASP A 283 -17.44 5.20 -8.42
CA ASP A 283 -16.88 4.75 -9.70
C ASP A 283 -16.66 3.25 -9.81
N GLY A 284 -16.84 2.48 -8.72
CA GLY A 284 -16.71 1.03 -8.71
C GLY A 284 -18.03 0.28 -8.90
N ARG A 285 -18.04 -0.80 -9.69
CA ARG A 285 -19.19 -1.72 -9.84
C ARG A 285 -18.75 -3.17 -9.75
N ASN A 286 -19.69 -4.03 -9.38
CA ASN A 286 -19.54 -5.49 -9.33
C ASN A 286 -18.42 -5.91 -8.35
N PRO A 287 -18.71 -5.97 -7.04
CA PRO A 287 -17.71 -6.32 -6.04
C PRO A 287 -17.10 -7.69 -6.30
N VAL A 288 -15.78 -7.81 -6.15
CA VAL A 288 -15.09 -9.09 -6.27
C VAL A 288 -14.96 -9.73 -4.90
N LEU A 289 -15.93 -10.60 -4.59
CA LEU A 289 -16.07 -11.20 -3.26
C LEU A 289 -15.06 -12.31 -2.96
N ASN A 290 -14.53 -12.99 -3.98
CA ASN A 290 -13.56 -14.06 -3.82
C ASN A 290 -12.15 -13.49 -3.67
N PRO A 291 -11.41 -13.76 -2.57
CA PRO A 291 -9.98 -13.53 -2.54
C PRO A 291 -9.25 -14.47 -3.51
N VAL A 292 -8.05 -14.11 -3.93
CA VAL A 292 -7.19 -14.94 -4.78
C VAL A 292 -5.83 -15.07 -4.11
N LEU A 293 -5.36 -16.31 -3.94
CA LEU A 293 -4.00 -16.58 -3.50
C LEU A 293 -3.08 -16.65 -4.72
N TYR A 294 -2.01 -15.88 -4.71
CA TYR A 294 -0.90 -15.98 -5.66
C TYR A 294 0.26 -16.74 -5.01
N ARG A 295 0.52 -17.96 -5.49
CA ARG A 295 1.61 -18.82 -5.04
C ARG A 295 2.93 -18.36 -5.66
N SER A 296 3.66 -17.51 -4.95
CA SER A 296 4.83 -16.79 -5.47
C SER A 296 5.96 -17.70 -5.96
N TYR A 297 6.07 -18.91 -5.39
CA TYR A 297 7.10 -19.89 -5.68
C TYR A 297 6.68 -21.02 -6.61
N ALA A 298 5.43 -21.07 -7.10
CA ALA A 298 5.04 -22.10 -8.04
C ALA A 298 5.78 -21.90 -9.38
N SER A 299 6.45 -22.97 -9.83
CA SER A 299 7.25 -22.98 -11.06
C SER A 299 6.38 -22.84 -12.31
N ASP A 300 5.21 -23.48 -12.31
CA ASP A 300 4.20 -23.39 -13.36
C ASP A 300 3.31 -22.15 -13.15
N PRO A 301 3.36 -21.14 -14.04
CA PRO A 301 2.52 -19.95 -13.96
C PRO A 301 1.02 -20.25 -13.95
N SER A 302 0.58 -21.34 -14.59
CA SER A 302 -0.85 -21.71 -14.64
C SER A 302 -1.41 -22.12 -13.28
N GLN A 303 -0.54 -22.45 -12.32
CA GLN A 303 -0.91 -22.89 -10.97
C GLN A 303 -0.73 -21.80 -9.91
N ARG A 304 -0.32 -20.59 -10.31
CA ARG A 304 -0.03 -19.51 -9.35
C ARG A 304 -1.28 -18.92 -8.74
N PHE A 305 -2.38 -18.84 -9.46
CA PHE A 305 -3.61 -18.24 -8.95
C PHE A 305 -4.58 -19.30 -8.44
N TRP A 306 -5.03 -19.14 -7.20
CA TRP A 306 -6.04 -19.99 -6.60
C TRP A 306 -7.17 -19.16 -5.99
N VAL A 307 -8.39 -19.35 -6.49
CA VAL A 307 -9.58 -18.65 -6.01
C VAL A 307 -10.02 -19.24 -4.67
N LEU A 308 -10.24 -18.38 -3.68
CA LEU A 308 -10.66 -18.76 -2.34
C LEU A 308 -12.16 -18.48 -2.14
N ASN A 309 -12.70 -18.97 -1.02
CA ASN A 309 -14.11 -18.79 -0.67
C ASN A 309 -14.48 -17.30 -0.58
N PRO A 310 -15.67 -16.91 -1.07
CA PRO A 310 -16.08 -15.50 -1.11
C PRO A 310 -16.46 -14.96 0.27
N SER A 311 -16.26 -13.65 0.47
CA SER A 311 -16.96 -12.89 1.52
C SER A 311 -18.40 -12.58 1.09
N ARG A 312 -19.25 -12.19 2.04
CA ARG A 312 -20.59 -11.65 1.76
C ARG A 312 -20.60 -10.13 1.69
N THR A 313 -19.52 -9.49 2.16
CA THR A 313 -19.43 -8.05 2.34
C THR A 313 -18.66 -7.42 1.18
N PRO A 314 -19.27 -6.54 0.38
CA PRO A 314 -18.56 -5.77 -0.65
C PRO A 314 -17.52 -4.84 -0.03
N ARG A 315 -16.23 -5.08 -0.30
CA ARG A 315 -15.13 -4.20 0.11
C ARG A 315 -14.66 -3.39 -1.10
N MET A 316 -15.29 -2.23 -1.30
CA MET A 316 -15.14 -1.35 -2.46
C MET A 316 -14.12 -0.22 -2.19
N TYR A 317 -14.27 0.94 -2.84
CA TYR A 317 -13.39 2.09 -2.61
C TYR A 317 -13.35 2.50 -1.13
N HIS A 318 -12.14 2.78 -0.61
CA HIS A 318 -11.86 2.96 0.82
C HIS A 318 -12.04 1.70 1.71
N SER A 319 -11.95 0.49 1.15
CA SER A 319 -11.60 -0.69 1.95
C SER A 319 -10.09 -0.78 2.18
N GLY A 320 -9.69 -1.58 3.15
CA GLY A 320 -8.30 -1.95 3.36
C GLY A 320 -8.18 -3.29 4.07
N ALA A 321 -6.99 -3.88 4.04
CA ALA A 321 -6.72 -5.12 4.74
C ALA A 321 -5.28 -5.17 5.28
N VAL A 322 -5.07 -5.85 6.41
CA VAL A 322 -3.78 -5.95 7.08
C VAL A 322 -3.58 -7.34 7.68
N LEU A 323 -2.38 -7.91 7.52
CA LEU A 323 -1.97 -9.15 8.19
C LEU A 323 -1.71 -8.85 9.67
N VAL A 324 -2.28 -9.67 10.56
CA VAL A 324 -2.06 -9.57 12.01
C VAL A 324 -1.16 -10.70 12.53
N PRO A 325 -0.52 -10.56 13.71
CA PRO A 325 0.51 -11.49 14.19
C PRO A 325 0.07 -12.95 14.35
N ASP A 326 -1.24 -13.20 14.53
CA ASP A 326 -1.77 -14.57 14.63
C ASP A 326 -1.94 -15.27 13.27
N GLY A 327 -1.59 -14.60 12.16
CA GLY A 327 -1.66 -15.09 10.79
C GLY A 327 -3.00 -14.82 10.09
N ARG A 328 -3.99 -14.22 10.75
CA ARG A 328 -5.21 -13.78 10.07
C ARG A 328 -4.98 -12.49 9.30
N VAL A 329 -5.90 -12.17 8.40
CA VAL A 329 -5.96 -10.87 7.71
C VAL A 329 -7.22 -10.16 8.16
N ILE A 330 -7.08 -9.01 8.80
CA ILE A 330 -8.22 -8.15 9.15
C ILE A 330 -8.58 -7.32 7.93
N VAL A 331 -9.87 -7.25 7.62
CA VAL A 331 -10.44 -6.57 6.46
C VAL A 331 -11.50 -5.58 6.94
N GLY A 332 -11.42 -4.33 6.50
CA GLY A 332 -12.32 -3.25 6.92
C GLY A 332 -12.76 -2.34 5.77
N GLY A 333 -13.70 -1.43 6.06
CA GLY A 333 -14.32 -0.55 5.06
C GLY A 333 -15.37 -1.28 4.21
N SER A 334 -15.94 -0.76 3.14
CA SER A 334 -15.60 0.45 2.40
C SER A 334 -16.54 1.61 2.69
N ASN A 335 -16.09 2.81 2.36
CA ASN A 335 -16.96 3.96 2.17
C ASN A 335 -16.80 4.51 0.75
N PRO A 336 -17.57 4.03 -0.23
CA PRO A 336 -17.53 4.54 -1.59
C PRO A 336 -18.25 5.89 -1.75
N HIS A 337 -18.62 6.57 -0.67
CA HIS A 337 -19.40 7.80 -0.71
C HIS A 337 -18.66 8.98 -0.11
N ARG A 338 -18.98 10.17 -0.63
CA ARG A 338 -18.41 11.44 -0.14
C ARG A 338 -18.65 11.69 1.35
N VAL A 339 -19.76 11.19 1.87
CA VAL A 339 -20.15 11.21 3.29
C VAL A 339 -20.66 9.84 3.66
N TYR A 340 -20.67 9.48 4.94
CA TYR A 340 -21.24 8.21 5.37
C TYR A 340 -22.71 8.10 4.94
N ASN A 341 -23.03 7.04 4.21
CA ASN A 341 -24.36 6.73 3.75
C ASN A 341 -24.65 5.24 3.95
N PHE A 342 -25.22 4.91 5.10
CA PHE A 342 -25.58 3.54 5.48
C PHE A 342 -26.80 2.98 4.74
N THR A 343 -27.50 3.83 3.97
CA THR A 343 -28.70 3.46 3.21
C THR A 343 -28.46 3.39 1.71
N ALA A 344 -27.23 3.64 1.26
CA ALA A 344 -26.93 3.67 -0.16
C ALA A 344 -27.14 2.30 -0.81
N TYR A 345 -27.53 2.34 -2.07
CA TYR A 345 -27.65 1.16 -2.91
C TYR A 345 -26.79 1.34 -4.16
N PRO A 346 -26.05 0.31 -4.60
CA PRO A 346 -26.00 -1.04 -4.05
C PRO A 346 -25.00 -1.26 -2.89
N TYR A 347 -24.13 -0.30 -2.60
CA TYR A 347 -23.03 -0.48 -1.64
C TYR A 347 -23.11 0.57 -0.53
N PRO A 348 -23.72 0.29 0.63
CA PRO A 348 -23.74 1.22 1.76
C PRO A 348 -22.34 1.39 2.36
N THR A 349 -22.14 2.46 3.15
CA THR A 349 -20.96 2.59 4.02
C THR A 349 -20.88 1.39 4.97
N GLU A 350 -19.73 0.71 4.98
CA GLU A 350 -19.44 -0.45 5.83
C GLU A 350 -18.27 -0.12 6.78
N LEU A 351 -18.53 -0.16 8.08
CA LEU A 351 -17.56 0.17 9.13
C LEU A 351 -17.08 -1.06 9.93
N GLY A 352 -17.70 -2.22 9.71
CA GLY A 352 -17.36 -3.46 10.38
C GLY A 352 -16.04 -4.05 9.92
N LEU A 353 -15.42 -4.84 10.80
CA LEU A 353 -14.21 -5.60 10.51
C LEU A 353 -14.56 -7.09 10.35
N GLU A 354 -13.93 -7.73 9.37
CA GLU A 354 -13.93 -9.19 9.20
C GLU A 354 -12.51 -9.72 9.34
N ALA A 355 -12.36 -10.92 9.90
CA ALA A 355 -11.08 -11.62 9.91
C ALA A 355 -11.10 -12.73 8.85
N PHE A 356 -10.31 -12.57 7.79
CA PHE A 356 -10.03 -13.63 6.84
C PHE A 356 -9.00 -14.60 7.42
N SER A 357 -9.33 -15.89 7.41
CA SER A 357 -8.45 -16.98 7.87
C SER A 357 -7.87 -17.71 6.66
N PRO A 358 -6.58 -17.50 6.30
CA PRO A 358 -5.99 -18.13 5.13
C PRO A 358 -5.91 -19.66 5.24
N PRO A 359 -5.71 -20.39 4.12
CA PRO A 359 -5.72 -21.86 4.12
C PRO A 359 -4.76 -22.54 5.11
N TYR A 360 -3.63 -21.91 5.45
CA TYR A 360 -2.67 -22.44 6.42
C TYR A 360 -3.19 -22.41 7.87
N LEU A 361 -4.26 -21.67 8.17
CA LEU A 361 -4.94 -21.66 9.47
C LEU A 361 -6.14 -22.63 9.52
N ALA A 362 -6.36 -23.45 8.49
CA ALA A 362 -7.47 -24.40 8.50
C ALA A 362 -7.39 -25.35 9.72
N PRO A 363 -8.51 -25.75 10.34
CA PRO A 363 -8.50 -26.59 11.55
C PRO A 363 -7.67 -27.87 11.45
N ARG A 364 -7.61 -28.48 10.25
CA ARG A 364 -6.78 -29.65 9.95
C ARG A 364 -5.27 -29.44 10.05
N TYR A 365 -4.80 -28.20 10.16
CA TYR A 365 -3.41 -27.83 10.35
C TYR A 365 -3.13 -27.26 11.75
N SER A 366 -4.13 -27.24 12.63
CA SER A 366 -3.99 -26.69 13.99
C SER A 366 -2.85 -27.34 14.77
N TYR A 367 -2.67 -28.66 14.63
CA TYR A 367 -1.59 -29.42 15.26
C TYR A 367 -0.19 -29.17 14.65
N LEU A 368 -0.10 -28.46 13.52
CA LEU A 368 1.15 -28.08 12.87
C LEU A 368 1.58 -26.65 13.19
N ARG A 369 0.79 -25.89 13.95
CA ARG A 369 1.12 -24.49 14.28
C ARG A 369 2.33 -24.46 15.21
N PRO A 370 3.50 -23.95 14.77
CA PRO A 370 4.67 -23.89 15.63
C PRO A 370 4.49 -22.82 16.71
N SER A 371 5.20 -23.00 17.82
CA SER A 371 5.37 -21.97 18.85
C SER A 371 6.83 -21.55 18.89
N ILE A 372 7.07 -20.24 18.89
CA ILE A 372 8.41 -19.68 19.09
C ILE A 372 8.70 -19.73 20.59
N LEU A 373 9.62 -20.60 21.01
CA LEU A 373 9.95 -20.81 22.42
C LEU A 373 10.97 -19.81 22.96
N SER A 374 11.90 -19.37 22.11
CA SER A 374 12.89 -18.35 22.41
C SER A 374 13.27 -17.56 21.15
N ILE A 375 13.71 -16.33 21.35
CA ILE A 375 14.33 -15.49 20.32
C ILE A 375 15.68 -15.07 20.89
N GLU A 376 16.76 -15.57 20.30
CA GLU A 376 18.12 -15.21 20.70
C GLU A 376 18.65 -14.18 19.70
N THR A 377 18.48 -12.89 20.00
CA THR A 377 19.04 -11.82 19.16
C THR A 377 20.02 -10.99 20.00
N PRO A 378 21.23 -10.68 19.49
CA PRO A 378 22.14 -9.76 20.16
C PRO A 378 21.60 -8.32 20.23
N GLN A 379 20.63 -7.99 19.37
CA GLN A 379 20.03 -6.67 19.20
C GLN A 379 18.52 -6.82 18.95
N ASN A 380 17.72 -5.90 19.49
CA ASN A 380 16.26 -5.88 19.32
C ASN A 380 15.81 -5.18 18.01
N VAL A 381 16.76 -4.79 17.16
CA VAL A 381 16.51 -4.04 15.92
C VAL A 381 17.23 -4.73 14.76
N LEU A 382 16.50 -4.97 13.68
CA LEU A 382 17.05 -5.41 12.41
C LEU A 382 17.41 -4.18 11.58
N LEU A 383 18.70 -3.98 11.34
CA LEU A 383 19.15 -2.90 10.47
C LEU A 383 19.17 -3.35 9.01
N TYR A 384 18.97 -2.38 8.14
CA TYR A 384 19.05 -2.59 6.71
C TYR A 384 20.46 -3.07 6.31
N ARG A 385 20.54 -4.20 5.60
CA ARG A 385 21.77 -4.96 5.25
C ARG A 385 22.46 -5.71 6.40
N ASP A 386 21.89 -5.75 7.59
CA ASP A 386 22.43 -6.64 8.63
C ASP A 386 22.10 -8.12 8.34
N PRO A 387 22.98 -9.06 8.72
CA PRO A 387 22.70 -10.49 8.64
C PRO A 387 21.44 -10.84 9.44
N SER A 388 20.56 -11.67 8.87
CA SER A 388 19.38 -12.17 9.59
C SER A 388 19.80 -12.89 10.89
N PRO A 389 19.21 -12.55 12.06
CA PRO A 389 19.45 -13.23 13.32
C PRO A 389 18.61 -14.51 13.46
N PHE A 390 17.62 -14.71 12.58
CA PHE A 390 16.84 -15.95 12.55
C PHE A 390 17.69 -17.06 11.92
N ARG A 391 18.18 -17.97 12.77
CA ARG A 391 18.76 -19.25 12.38
C ARG A 391 17.70 -20.34 12.32
#